data_AF-A0A2N7JBI5-F1
#
_entry.id   AF-A0A2N7JBI5-F1
#
_cell.length_a   1.000
_cell.length_b   1.000
_cell.length_c   1.000
_cell.angle_alpha   90.00
_cell.angle_beta   90.00
_cell.angle_gamma   90.00
#
_symmetry.space_group_name_H-M   'P 1'
#
loop_
_entity.id
_entity.type
_entity.pdbx_description
1 polymer ?
#
loop_
_entity_poly.entity_id
_entity_poly.type
_entity_poly.pdbx_seq_one_letter_code
_entity_poly.pdbx_strand_id
1 'polypeptide(L)' 'MSRIQKGMNVHFHLGRLGKILVIDEQEQFALIESYNSHEQYAVPLEEIEEVEAQLPLSLESSRY' A
#
# COMPACT_ATOMS: atom_id res chain seq x y z
N MET A 1 -5.47 10.70 10.56
CA MET A 1 -5.77 9.62 9.61
C MET A 1 -4.76 9.75 8.49
N SER A 2 -3.92 8.75 8.30
CA SER A 2 -2.99 8.76 7.18
C SER A 2 -3.80 8.63 5.88
N ARG A 3 -3.44 9.42 4.88
CA ARG A 3 -4.19 9.52 3.63
C ARG A 3 -3.54 8.56 2.65
N ILE A 4 -4.30 7.57 2.21
CA ILE A 4 -3.92 6.64 1.16
C ILE A 4 -3.53 7.41 -0.11
N GLN A 5 -2.41 7.05 -0.73
CA GLN A 5 -1.83 7.72 -1.90
C GLN A 5 -1.39 6.72 -2.95
N LYS A 6 -1.41 7.16 -4.21
CA LYS A 6 -0.82 6.41 -5.32
C LYS A 6 0.63 6.06 -5.01
N GLY A 7 0.99 4.81 -5.28
CA GLY A 7 2.33 4.28 -5.08
C GLY A 7 2.59 3.72 -3.67
N MET A 8 1.66 3.87 -2.73
CA MET A 8 1.78 3.26 -1.41
C MET A 8 1.69 1.73 -1.47
N ASN A 9 2.45 1.10 -0.58
CA ASN A 9 2.31 -0.32 -0.26
C ASN A 9 1.18 -0.48 0.74
N VAL A 10 0.27 -1.41 0.47
CA VAL A 10 -0.92 -1.61 1.28
C VAL A 10 -1.24 -3.08 1.43
N HIS A 11 -1.89 -3.40 2.54
CA HIS A 11 -2.66 -4.63 2.66
C HIS A 11 -4.05 -4.40 2.06
N PHE A 12 -4.52 -5.37 1.28
CA PHE A 12 -5.85 -5.40 0.69
C PHE A 12 -6.38 -6.83 0.70
N HIS A 13 -7.71 -7.01 0.67
CA HIS A 13 -8.36 -8.32 0.54
C HIS A 13 -7.73 -9.44 1.40
N LEU A 14 -8.08 -9.48 2.69
CA LEU A 14 -7.60 -10.49 3.65
C LEU A 14 -6.06 -10.51 3.81
N GLY A 15 -5.44 -9.33 3.84
CA GLY A 15 -4.01 -9.18 4.16
C GLY A 15 -3.06 -9.43 2.98
N ARG A 16 -3.53 -9.52 1.73
CA ARG A 16 -2.65 -9.55 0.56
C ARG A 16 -1.90 -8.23 0.43
N LEU A 17 -0.65 -8.29 -0.02
CA LEU A 17 0.19 -7.12 -0.22
C LEU A 17 0.16 -6.67 -1.68
N GLY A 18 0.09 -5.36 -1.88
CA GLY A 18 0.13 -4.77 -3.21
C GLY A 18 0.49 -3.30 -3.21
N LYS A 19 0.44 -2.72 -4.41
CA LYS A 19 0.75 -1.32 -4.67
C LYS A 19 -0.44 -0.61 -5.28
N ILE A 20 -0.74 0.58 -4.77
CA ILE A 20 -1.79 1.42 -5.36
C ILE A 20 -1.30 2.04 -6.66
N LEU A 21 -2.06 1.81 -7.74
CA LEU A 21 -1.79 2.38 -9.07
C LEU A 21 -2.63 3.62 -9.34
N VAL A 22 -3.90 3.59 -8.94
CA VAL A 22 -4.90 4.65 -9.17
C VAL A 22 -5.81 4.74 -7.95
N ILE A 23 -6.28 5.95 -7.66
CA ILE A 23 -7.31 6.22 -6.65
C ILE A 23 -8.43 6.97 -7.35
N ASP A 24 -9.65 6.46 -7.23
CA ASP A 24 -10.88 7.14 -7.60
C ASP A 24 -11.55 7.66 -6.32
N GLU A 25 -11.36 8.94 -6.03
CA GLU A 25 -11.96 9.58 -4.87
C GLU A 25 -13.48 9.80 -5.01
N GLN A 26 -14.04 9.77 -6.23
CA GLN A 26 -15.48 9.94 -6.41
C GLN A 26 -16.21 8.65 -6.08
N GLU A 27 -15.71 7.53 -6.58
CA GLU A 27 -16.31 6.20 -6.37
C GLU A 27 -15.83 5.54 -5.06
N GLN A 28 -14.80 6.09 -4.39
CA GLN A 28 -14.18 5.52 -3.18
C GLN A 28 -13.52 4.15 -3.41
N PHE A 29 -12.81 4.01 -4.53
CA PHE A 29 -12.03 2.81 -4.87
C PHE A 29 -10.56 3.13 -5.16
N ALA A 30 -9.70 2.13 -4.99
CA ALA A 30 -8.34 2.13 -5.53
C ALA A 30 -8.12 0.93 -6.46
N LEU A 31 -7.33 1.14 -7.51
CA LEU A 31 -6.80 0.05 -8.32
C LEU A 31 -5.45 -0.36 -7.73
N ILE A 32 -5.34 -1.61 -7.31
CA ILE A 32 -4.16 -2.18 -6.64
C ILE A 32 -3.61 -3.33 -7.47
N GLU A 33 -2.30 -3.33 -7.69
CA GLU A 33 -1.58 -4.48 -8.25
C GLU A 33 -1.06 -5.38 -7.13
N SER A 34 -1.42 -6.66 -7.18
CA SER A 34 -0.93 -7.71 -6.29
C SER A 34 0.55 -7.99 -6.54
N TYR A 35 1.36 -8.07 -5.48
CA TYR A 35 2.77 -8.44 -5.64
C TYR A 35 3.00 -9.91 -5.96
N ASN A 36 2.07 -10.79 -5.59
CA ASN A 36 2.24 -12.22 -5.79
C ASN A 36 1.80 -12.66 -7.19
N SER A 37 0.71 -12.08 -7.70
CA SER A 37 0.09 -12.50 -8.96
C SER A 37 0.23 -11.48 -10.09
N HIS A 38 0.63 -10.24 -9.79
CA HIS A 38 0.59 -9.11 -10.73
C HIS A 38 -0.80 -8.84 -11.33
N GLU A 39 -1.85 -9.39 -10.72
CA GLU A 39 -3.24 -9.08 -11.08
C GLU A 39 -3.66 -7.76 -10.44
N GLN A 40 -4.59 -7.08 -11.11
CA GLN A 40 -5.13 -5.80 -10.67
C GLN A 40 -6.53 -5.96 -10.09
N TYR A 41 -6.75 -5.32 -8.95
CA TYR A 41 -7.99 -5.40 -8.19
C TYR A 41 -8.52 -4.00 -7.93
N ALA A 42 -9.81 -3.79 -8.17
CA ALA A 42 -10.51 -2.60 -7.69
C ALA A 42 -10.98 -2.87 -6.25
N VAL A 43 -10.45 -2.12 -5.29
CA VAL A 43 -10.66 -2.34 -3.85
C VAL A 43 -11.27 -1.10 -3.22
N PRO A 44 -12.35 -1.22 -2.42
CA PRO A 44 -12.91 -0.10 -1.68
C PRO A 44 -11.87 0.52 -0.74
N LEU A 45 -11.82 1.85 -0.63
CA LEU A 45 -10.82 2.52 0.21
C LEU A 45 -10.89 2.12 1.69
N GLU A 46 -12.06 1.72 2.17
CA GLU A 46 -12.27 1.25 3.55
C GLU A 46 -11.66 -0.13 3.85
N GLU A 47 -11.38 -0.93 2.82
CA GLU A 47 -10.75 -2.27 2.95
C GLU A 47 -9.22 -2.24 2.81
N ILE A 48 -8.64 -1.03 2.68
CA ILE A 48 -7.21 -0.85 2.47
C ILE A 48 -6.56 -0.46 3.79
N GLU A 49 -5.57 -1.26 4.19
CA GLU A 49 -4.76 -1.00 5.37
C GLU A 49 -3.35 -0.58 4.96
N GLU A 50 -2.87 0.50 5.55
CA GLU A 50 -1.51 0.96 5.30
C GLU A 50 -0.50 -0.03 5.85
N VAL A 51 0.50 -0.39 5.04
CA VAL A 51 1.67 -1.06 5.57
C VAL A 51 2.50 0.03 6.25
N GLU A 52 2.56 0.02 7.58
CA GLU A 52 3.56 0.80 8.29
C GLU A 52 4.93 0.33 7.80
N ALA A 53 5.55 1.12 6.92
CA ALA A 53 6.93 0.92 6.58
C ALA A 53 7.69 1.04 7.91
N GLN A 54 8.19 -0.09 8.42
CA GLN A 54 9.22 -0.05 9.44
C GLN A 54 10.32 0.81 8.83
N LEU A 55 10.44 2.05 9.32
CA LEU A 55 11.52 2.96 8.98
C LEU A 55 12.80 2.11 9.04
N PRO A 56 13.64 2.09 7.99
CA PRO A 56 14.92 1.44 8.12
C PRO A 56 15.58 2.07 9.33
N LEU A 57 15.81 1.25 10.38
CA LEU A 57 16.59 1.64 11.54
C LEU A 57 17.82 2.34 10.97
N SER A 58 17.95 3.62 11.28
CA SER A 58 19.03 4.47 10.78
C SER A 58 20.31 3.67 10.93
N LEU A 59 20.99 3.37 9.81
CA LEU A 59 22.32 2.75 9.81
C LEU A 59 23.34 3.78 10.34
N GLU A 60 23.14 4.28 11.55
CA GLU A 60 24.12 5.02 12.32
C GLU A 60 25.01 4.02 13.03
N SER A 61 25.86 3.30 12.30
CA SER A 61 27.02 2.59 12.85
C SER A 61 27.89 2.04 11.74
N SER A 62 28.56 2.91 10.99
CA SER A 62 29.81 2.54 10.32
C SER A 62 30.84 3.63 10.54
N ARG A 63 31.43 3.60 11.74
CA ARG A 63 32.73 4.21 12.05
C ARG A 63 33.43 3.33 13.09
N TYR A 64 34.02 2.24 12.63
CA TYR A 64 35.15 1.58 13.28
C TYR A 64 36.09 1.06 12.21
#